data_AF-A0A2H0QLM1-F1
#
_entry.id   AF-A0A2H0QLM1-F1
#
_cell.length_a   1.000
_cell.length_b   1.000
_cell.length_c   1.000
_cell.angle_alpha   90.00
_cell.angle_beta   90.00
_cell.angle_gamma   90.00
#
_symmetry.space_group_name_H-M   'P 1'
#
loop_
_entity.id
_entity.type
_entity.pdbx_description
1 polymer ?
#
loop_
_entity_poly.entity_id
_entity_poly.type
_entity_poly.pdbx_seq_one_letter_code
_entity_poly.pdbx_strand_id
1 'polypeptide(L)'
;MALSEDAQKMRDQRNAQIRAELGERTALDDLISSVLSNFAYRYIETNETGPLKSSYLEDSIIGIEAIETSMVNALKTQNPQLRAGFIELARTFTKKDRPFVKYYLLCEFKDWRDSGKGEIAVTAKADWGFPDFNDSSKKMKIEKRLKFDDPLDVRNKLPLILEEVCTLF
;
A
#
# COMPACT_ATOMS: atom_id res chain seq x y z
N MET A 1 30.15 10.16 13.69
CA MET A 1 30.14 11.60 14.03
C MET A 1 28.96 11.85 14.94
N ALA A 2 29.20 12.28 16.18
CA ALA A 2 28.12 12.69 17.08
C ALA A 2 27.57 14.06 16.62
N LEU A 3 26.26 14.25 16.73
CA LEU A 3 25.62 15.55 16.52
C LEU A 3 26.09 16.52 17.62
N SER A 4 26.17 17.81 17.33
CA SER A 4 26.38 18.82 18.38
C SER A 4 25.24 18.77 19.39
N GLU A 5 25.48 19.17 20.63
CA GLU A 5 24.44 19.16 21.68
C GLU A 5 23.18 19.96 21.27
N ASP A 6 23.36 21.06 20.53
CA ASP A 6 22.26 21.87 20.00
C ASP A 6 21.48 21.12 18.91
N ALA A 7 22.16 20.39 18.03
CA ALA A 7 21.51 19.58 17.00
C ALA A 7 20.73 18.41 17.61
N GLN A 8 21.25 17.82 18.69
CA GLN A 8 20.55 16.77 19.43
C GLN A 8 19.29 17.33 20.11
N LYS A 9 19.38 18.47 20.81
CA LYS A 9 18.22 19.13 21.43
C LYS A 9 17.14 19.50 20.42
N MET A 10 17.51 20.07 19.27
CA MET A 10 16.55 20.41 18.21
C MET A 10 15.84 19.16 17.66
N ARG A 11 16.59 18.08 17.45
CA ARG A 11 16.02 16.80 17.01
C ARG A 11 15.03 16.23 18.02
N ASP A 12 15.37 16.27 19.29
CA ASP A 12 14.52 15.71 20.36
C ASP A 12 13.24 16.54 20.54
N GLN A 13 13.33 17.88 20.47
CA GLN A 13 12.17 18.76 20.46
C GLN A 13 11.25 18.48 19.27
N ARG A 14 11.82 18.30 18.07
CA ARG A 14 11.04 18.00 16.87
C ARG A 14 10.34 16.64 16.96
N ASN A 15 11.03 15.62 17.48
CA ASN A 15 10.44 14.30 17.69
C ASN A 15 9.31 14.33 18.73
N ALA A 16 9.48 15.08 19.82
CA ALA A 16 8.42 15.25 20.82
C ALA A 16 7.17 15.91 20.23
N GLN A 17 7.35 16.94 19.40
CA GLN A 17 6.24 17.59 18.69
C GLN A 17 5.50 16.60 17.77
N ILE A 18 6.24 15.83 16.96
CA ILE A 18 5.63 14.87 16.03
C ILE A 18 4.88 13.76 16.79
N ARG A 19 5.39 13.31 17.93
CA ARG A 19 4.68 12.34 18.78
C ARG A 19 3.38 12.91 19.33
N ALA A 20 3.35 14.18 19.71
CA ALA A 20 2.13 14.84 20.14
C ALA A 20 1.11 14.93 19.00
N GLU A 21 1.57 15.25 17.78
CA GLU A 21 0.71 15.32 16.58
C GLU A 21 0.19 13.95 16.15
N LEU A 22 1.03 12.91 16.16
CA LEU A 22 0.70 11.54 15.73
C LEU A 22 0.13 10.66 16.85
N GLY A 23 -0.03 11.18 18.06
CA GLY A 23 -0.59 10.45 19.19
C GLY A 23 -2.08 10.15 19.01
N GLU A 24 -2.77 10.94 18.18
CA GLU A 24 -4.16 10.74 17.81
C GLU A 24 -4.29 9.76 16.64
N ARG A 25 -5.27 8.86 16.73
CA ARG A 25 -5.50 7.82 15.70
C ARG A 25 -5.75 8.43 14.32
N THR A 26 -6.57 9.47 14.26
CA THR A 26 -6.90 10.22 13.03
C THR A 26 -5.66 10.77 12.33
N ALA A 27 -4.73 11.36 13.09
CA ALA A 27 -3.49 11.91 12.53
C ALA A 27 -2.58 10.83 11.94
N LEU A 28 -2.54 9.64 12.56
CA LEU A 28 -1.80 8.51 12.01
C LEU A 28 -2.46 7.94 10.75
N ASP A 29 -3.79 7.85 10.74
CA ASP A 29 -4.55 7.40 9.56
C ASP A 29 -4.34 8.35 8.38
N ASP A 30 -4.30 9.66 8.64
CA ASP A 30 -4.01 10.69 7.64
C ASP A 30 -2.58 10.55 7.09
N LEU A 31 -1.60 10.30 7.97
CA LEU A 31 -0.22 10.02 7.57
C LEU A 31 -0.16 8.79 6.65
N ILE A 32 -0.77 7.68 7.06
CA ILE A 32 -0.79 6.43 6.28
C ILE A 32 -1.48 6.65 4.93
N SER A 33 -2.61 7.33 4.93
CA SER A 33 -3.38 7.66 3.73
C SER A 33 -2.56 8.48 2.73
N SER A 34 -1.87 9.50 3.21
CA SER A 34 -0.99 10.33 2.38
C SER A 34 0.17 9.52 1.79
N VAL A 35 0.83 8.70 2.61
CA VAL A 35 1.96 7.88 2.15
C VAL A 35 1.49 6.84 1.13
N LEU A 36 0.38 6.14 1.38
CA LEU A 36 -0.19 5.17 0.42
C LEU A 36 -0.52 5.82 -0.92
N SER A 37 -1.17 6.99 -0.91
CA SER A 37 -1.55 7.71 -2.13
C SER A 37 -0.31 8.12 -2.94
N ASN A 38 0.75 8.58 -2.28
CA ASN A 38 2.03 8.91 -2.95
C ASN A 38 2.68 7.68 -3.60
N PHE A 39 2.67 6.53 -2.92
CA PHE A 39 3.23 5.30 -3.46
C PHE A 39 2.39 4.72 -4.60
N ALA A 40 1.06 4.72 -4.47
CA ALA A 40 0.18 4.28 -5.53
C ALA A 40 0.38 5.11 -6.80
N TYR A 41 0.50 6.44 -6.69
CA TYR A 41 0.79 7.30 -7.83
C TYR A 41 2.12 6.97 -8.52
N ARG A 42 3.12 6.52 -7.77
CA ARG A 42 4.45 6.16 -8.30
C ARG A 42 4.51 4.77 -8.92
N TYR A 43 3.78 3.80 -8.36
CA TYR A 43 3.97 2.38 -8.66
C TYR A 43 2.79 1.72 -9.38
N ILE A 44 1.57 2.25 -9.25
CA ILE A 44 0.40 1.68 -9.90
C ILE A 44 0.14 2.48 -11.18
N GLU A 45 0.55 1.91 -12.31
CA GLU A 45 0.30 2.47 -13.63
C GLU A 45 -1.12 2.13 -14.11
N THR A 46 -2.09 3.02 -13.89
CA THR A 46 -3.40 2.95 -14.55
C THR A 46 -3.91 4.34 -14.90
N ASN A 47 -4.55 4.45 -16.06
CA ASN A 47 -5.23 5.68 -16.50
C ASN A 47 -6.74 5.66 -16.19
N GLU A 48 -7.25 4.54 -15.68
CA GLU A 48 -8.69 4.28 -15.59
C GLU A 48 -9.27 4.64 -14.22
N THR A 49 -8.42 4.70 -13.18
CA THR A 49 -8.87 4.87 -11.79
C THR A 49 -8.68 6.30 -11.27
N GLY A 50 -8.98 7.32 -12.08
CA GLY A 50 -8.96 8.73 -11.63
C GLY A 50 -7.75 9.11 -10.74
N PRO A 51 -7.92 9.98 -9.74
CA PRO A 51 -6.91 10.18 -8.71
C PRO A 51 -6.85 8.96 -7.76
N LEU A 52 -5.70 8.27 -7.72
CA LEU A 52 -5.43 7.19 -6.77
C LEU A 52 -5.36 7.75 -5.35
N LYS A 53 -6.50 7.72 -4.65
CA LYS A 53 -6.64 8.17 -3.26
C LYS A 53 -6.94 6.99 -2.37
N SER A 54 -6.25 6.92 -1.24
CA SER A 54 -6.57 5.93 -0.22
C SER A 54 -7.91 6.21 0.43
N SER A 55 -8.60 5.15 0.81
CA SER A 55 -9.82 5.18 1.62
C SER A 55 -9.80 4.02 2.61
N TYR A 56 -10.73 4.05 3.55
CA TYR A 56 -11.08 2.86 4.30
C TYR A 56 -11.78 1.86 3.37
N LEU A 57 -11.22 0.66 3.25
CA LEU A 57 -11.84 -0.46 2.53
C LEU A 57 -12.62 -1.36 3.49
N GLU A 58 -12.13 -1.49 4.72
CA GLU A 58 -12.76 -2.15 5.86
C GLU A 58 -12.37 -1.37 7.14
N ASP A 59 -13.02 -1.62 8.28
CA ASP A 59 -12.79 -0.88 9.54
C ASP A 59 -11.31 -0.85 9.98
N SER A 60 -10.55 -1.90 9.66
CA SER A 60 -9.13 -2.03 9.98
C SER A 60 -8.20 -1.87 8.79
N ILE A 61 -8.69 -1.47 7.61
CA ILE A 61 -7.90 -1.43 6.37
C ILE A 61 -8.01 -0.07 5.70
N ILE A 62 -6.90 0.66 5.69
CA ILE A 62 -6.72 1.82 4.81
C ILE A 62 -6.01 1.31 3.56
N GLY A 63 -6.54 1.59 2.39
CA GLY A 63 -5.95 1.10 1.16
C GLY A 63 -6.41 1.82 -0.09
N ILE A 64 -5.80 1.41 -1.20
CA ILE A 64 -6.13 1.85 -2.55
C ILE A 64 -6.52 0.61 -3.34
N GLU A 65 -7.67 0.67 -4.01
CA GLU A 65 -8.05 -0.26 -5.08
C GLU A 65 -7.96 0.49 -6.41
N ALA A 66 -7.27 -0.12 -7.36
CA ALA A 66 -7.11 0.40 -8.71
C ALA A 66 -7.43 -0.68 -9.74
N ILE A 67 -7.94 -0.26 -10.89
CA ILE A 67 -8.36 -1.15 -11.97
C ILE A 67 -7.58 -0.81 -13.24
N GLU A 68 -7.14 -1.82 -13.98
CA GLU A 68 -6.62 -1.69 -15.34
C GLU A 68 -7.48 -2.53 -16.29
N THR A 69 -8.20 -1.85 -17.18
CA THR A 69 -9.11 -2.45 -18.17
C THR A 69 -8.40 -2.71 -19.50
N SER A 70 -7.27 -2.04 -19.75
CA SER A 70 -6.41 -2.25 -20.90
C SER A 70 -5.43 -3.38 -20.61
N MET A 71 -5.76 -4.59 -21.08
CA MET A 71 -4.85 -5.74 -21.02
C MET A 71 -3.49 -5.46 -21.68
N VAL A 72 -3.45 -4.59 -22.69
CA VAL A 72 -2.19 -4.17 -23.32
C VAL A 72 -1.29 -3.40 -22.34
N ASN A 73 -1.87 -2.58 -21.47
CA ASN A 73 -1.12 -1.89 -20.43
C ASN A 73 -0.76 -2.84 -19.28
N ALA A 74 -1.70 -3.67 -18.82
CA ALA A 74 -1.45 -4.64 -17.75
C ALA A 74 -0.24 -5.55 -18.07
N LEU A 75 -0.12 -6.00 -19.33
CA LEU A 75 0.98 -6.85 -19.79
C LEU A 75 2.37 -6.17 -19.77
N LYS A 76 2.44 -4.84 -19.61
CA LYS A 76 3.71 -4.09 -19.49
C LYS A 76 4.37 -4.24 -18.11
N THR A 77 3.69 -4.81 -17.11
CA THR A 77 4.29 -5.10 -15.79
C THR A 77 5.65 -5.75 -15.95
N GLN A 78 6.63 -5.34 -15.14
CA GLN A 78 7.98 -5.92 -15.18
C GLN A 78 8.04 -7.27 -14.45
N ASN A 79 7.03 -7.59 -13.66
CA ASN A 79 6.95 -8.83 -12.91
C ASN A 79 6.56 -10.02 -13.83
N PRO A 80 7.44 -11.01 -14.05
CA PRO A 80 7.16 -12.12 -14.96
C PRO A 80 5.99 -13.02 -14.51
N GLN A 81 5.77 -13.15 -13.20
CA GLN A 81 4.69 -13.97 -12.65
C GLN A 81 3.33 -13.31 -12.87
N LEU A 82 3.24 -11.99 -12.62
CA LEU A 82 2.03 -11.22 -12.96
C LEU A 82 1.75 -11.26 -14.45
N ARG A 83 2.78 -11.05 -15.28
CA ARG A 83 2.64 -11.10 -16.73
C ARG A 83 2.08 -12.45 -17.19
N ALA A 84 2.53 -13.56 -16.61
CA ALA A 84 1.99 -14.89 -16.93
C ALA A 84 0.50 -15.01 -16.57
N GLY A 85 0.10 -14.54 -15.39
CA GLY A 85 -1.31 -14.52 -14.97
C GLY A 85 -2.19 -13.63 -15.87
N PHE A 86 -1.69 -12.48 -16.29
CA PHE A 86 -2.40 -11.58 -17.20
C PHE A 86 -2.54 -12.16 -18.61
N ILE A 87 -1.54 -12.92 -19.08
CA ILE A 87 -1.65 -13.69 -20.33
C ILE A 87 -2.75 -14.76 -20.21
N GLU A 88 -2.81 -15.48 -19.09
CA GLU A 88 -3.87 -16.46 -18.85
C GLU A 88 -5.26 -15.80 -18.91
N LEU A 89 -5.43 -14.66 -18.24
CA LEU A 89 -6.67 -13.89 -18.27
C LEU A 89 -7.05 -13.49 -19.70
N ALA A 90 -6.09 -12.93 -20.46
CA ALA A 90 -6.30 -12.49 -21.84
C ALA A 90 -6.57 -13.63 -22.83
N ARG A 91 -6.16 -14.86 -22.51
CA ARG A 91 -6.47 -16.06 -23.31
C ARG A 91 -7.84 -16.65 -22.98
N THR A 92 -8.27 -16.49 -21.73
CA THR A 92 -9.54 -17.03 -21.23
C THR A 92 -10.73 -16.18 -21.70
N PHE A 93 -10.56 -14.86 -21.71
CA PHE A 93 -11.62 -13.91 -22.04
C PHE A 93 -11.31 -13.11 -23.30
N THR A 94 -12.37 -12.77 -24.04
CA THR A 94 -12.29 -11.94 -25.23
C THR A 94 -12.43 -10.46 -24.86
N LYS A 95 -12.15 -9.56 -25.82
CA LYS A 95 -12.39 -8.13 -25.65
C LYS A 95 -13.86 -7.78 -25.35
N LYS A 96 -14.82 -8.62 -25.77
CA LYS A 96 -16.25 -8.37 -25.52
C LYS A 96 -16.62 -8.56 -24.05
N ASP A 97 -15.89 -9.42 -23.34
CA ASP A 97 -16.09 -9.72 -21.92
C ASP A 97 -15.56 -8.62 -21.01
N ARG A 98 -14.73 -7.71 -21.56
CA ARG A 98 -14.10 -6.59 -20.86
C ARG A 98 -13.35 -7.03 -19.58
N PRO A 99 -12.42 -8.01 -19.69
CA PRO A 99 -11.64 -8.45 -18.53
C PRO A 99 -10.78 -7.29 -18.01
N PHE A 100 -10.53 -7.29 -16.71
CA PHE A 100 -9.69 -6.29 -16.06
C PHE A 100 -8.91 -6.90 -14.91
N VAL A 101 -7.82 -6.23 -14.53
CA VAL A 101 -6.98 -6.56 -13.38
C VAL A 101 -7.26 -5.57 -12.27
N LYS A 102 -7.23 -6.04 -11.02
CA LYS A 102 -7.26 -5.18 -9.84
C LYS A 102 -5.89 -5.12 -9.17
N TYR A 103 -5.46 -3.93 -8.80
CA TYR A 103 -4.29 -3.67 -7.98
C TYR A 103 -4.71 -3.12 -6.63
N TYR A 104 -3.98 -3.50 -5.60
CA TYR A 104 -4.25 -3.14 -4.22
C TYR A 104 -2.97 -2.73 -3.52
N LEU A 105 -3.02 -1.63 -2.78
CA LEU A 105 -1.99 -1.25 -1.82
C LEU A 105 -2.65 -0.96 -0.47
N LEU A 106 -2.36 -1.78 0.53
CA LEU A 106 -3.15 -1.89 1.75
C LEU A 106 -2.28 -1.75 3.00
N CYS A 107 -2.82 -1.11 4.02
CA CYS A 107 -2.34 -1.11 5.41
C CYS A 107 -3.47 -1.64 6.30
N GLU A 108 -3.33 -2.88 6.77
CA GLU A 108 -4.24 -3.51 7.73
C GLU A 108 -3.70 -3.34 9.16
N PHE A 109 -4.48 -2.73 10.05
CA PHE A 109 -4.11 -2.56 11.45
C PHE A 109 -4.47 -3.80 12.27
N LYS A 110 -3.50 -4.29 13.04
CA LYS A 110 -3.67 -5.35 14.03
C LYS A 110 -3.33 -4.83 15.40
N ASP A 111 -4.26 -5.03 16.33
CA ASP A 111 -4.10 -4.72 17.74
C ASP A 111 -3.75 -3.25 18.05
N TRP A 112 -4.06 -2.32 17.13
CA TRP A 112 -4.04 -0.90 17.46
C TRP A 112 -5.17 -0.61 18.44
N ARG A 113 -4.84 -0.66 19.73
CA ARG A 113 -5.64 -0.09 20.81
C ARG A 113 -4.96 1.19 21.27
N ASP A 114 -5.71 2.07 21.94
CA ASP A 114 -5.37 3.44 22.40
C ASP A 114 -4.01 3.62 23.13
N SER A 115 -3.23 2.55 23.27
CA SER A 115 -1.86 2.51 23.78
C SER A 115 -0.77 3.10 22.87
N GLY A 116 -1.07 3.49 21.62
CA GLY A 116 -0.06 4.02 20.68
C GLY A 116 0.93 2.97 20.16
N LYS A 117 0.57 1.69 20.26
CA LYS A 117 1.36 0.51 19.88
C LYS A 117 0.52 -0.42 19.03
N GLY A 118 1.16 -1.23 18.20
CA GLY A 118 0.47 -2.26 17.42
C GLY A 118 1.28 -2.81 16.27
N GLU A 119 0.58 -3.40 15.32
CA GLU A 119 1.14 -3.95 14.09
C GLU A 119 0.36 -3.44 12.87
N ILE A 120 1.07 -3.10 11.80
CA ILE A 120 0.48 -2.82 10.48
C ILE A 120 0.97 -3.90 9.52
N ALA A 121 0.05 -4.62 8.89
CA ALA A 121 0.35 -5.47 7.74
C ALA A 121 0.22 -4.63 6.46
N VAL A 122 1.34 -4.42 5.79
CA VAL A 122 1.44 -3.67 4.54
C VAL A 122 1.45 -4.66 3.39
N THR A 123 0.51 -4.52 2.46
CA THR A 123 0.33 -5.48 1.36
C THR A 123 0.23 -4.77 0.01
N ALA A 124 1.06 -5.17 -0.94
CA ALA A 124 0.80 -4.95 -2.36
C ALA A 124 0.19 -6.23 -2.94
N LYS A 125 -0.88 -6.11 -3.73
CA LYS A 125 -1.56 -7.26 -4.35
C LYS A 125 -2.00 -6.91 -5.77
N ALA A 126 -1.89 -7.88 -6.68
CA ALA A 126 -2.52 -7.87 -7.98
C ALA A 126 -3.46 -9.08 -8.10
N ASP A 127 -4.63 -8.87 -8.70
CA ASP A 127 -5.69 -9.87 -8.82
C ASP A 127 -6.23 -9.89 -10.25
N TRP A 128 -6.09 -11.03 -10.91
CA TRP A 128 -6.59 -11.29 -12.26
C TRP A 128 -7.70 -12.35 -12.26
N GLY A 129 -8.33 -12.59 -11.11
CA GLY A 129 -9.41 -13.56 -10.92
C GLY A 129 -10.76 -13.17 -11.53
N PHE A 130 -10.80 -12.32 -12.56
CA PHE A 130 -12.04 -11.93 -13.24
C PHE A 130 -12.83 -13.17 -13.71
N PRO A 131 -14.19 -13.16 -13.62
CA PRO A 131 -15.04 -12.03 -13.20
C PRO A 131 -15.24 -11.92 -11.69
N ASP A 132 -15.01 -12.98 -10.93
CA ASP A 132 -15.49 -13.08 -9.54
C ASP A 132 -14.46 -12.66 -8.48
N PHE A 133 -13.17 -12.64 -8.84
CA PHE A 133 -12.04 -12.27 -7.96
C PHE A 133 -11.94 -13.10 -6.66
N ASN A 134 -12.52 -14.30 -6.68
CA ASN A 134 -12.55 -15.22 -5.52
C ASN A 134 -11.48 -16.32 -5.59
N ASP A 135 -10.84 -16.51 -6.75
CA ASP A 135 -9.84 -17.55 -6.95
C ASP A 135 -8.49 -17.14 -6.35
N SER A 136 -8.06 -17.86 -5.32
CA SER A 136 -6.79 -17.58 -4.66
C SER A 136 -5.54 -17.92 -5.49
N SER A 137 -5.69 -18.71 -6.55
CA SER A 137 -4.59 -19.01 -7.48
C SER A 137 -4.38 -17.89 -8.51
N LYS A 138 -5.36 -16.99 -8.67
CA LYS A 138 -5.33 -15.89 -9.66
C LYS A 138 -5.01 -14.54 -9.04
N LYS A 139 -4.20 -14.57 -7.97
CA LYS A 139 -3.73 -13.39 -7.29
C LYS A 139 -2.30 -13.60 -6.82
N MET A 140 -1.55 -12.50 -6.76
CA MET A 140 -0.21 -12.46 -6.20
C MET A 140 -0.15 -11.31 -5.20
N LYS A 141 0.54 -11.54 -4.08
CA LYS A 141 0.76 -10.49 -3.08
C LYS A 141 2.16 -10.54 -2.50
N ILE A 142 2.65 -9.37 -2.09
CA ILE A 142 3.79 -9.23 -1.19
C ILE A 142 3.25 -8.57 0.08
N GLU A 143 3.48 -9.20 1.23
CA GLU A 143 3.04 -8.71 2.54
C GLU A 143 4.26 -8.56 3.46
N LYS A 144 4.33 -7.44 4.17
CA LYS A 144 5.34 -7.16 5.19
C LYS A 144 4.65 -6.59 6.42
N ARG A 145 5.22 -6.84 7.59
CA ARG A 145 4.63 -6.43 8.87
C ARG A 145 5.53 -5.42 9.57
N LEU A 146 4.92 -4.36 10.05
CA LEU A 146 5.54 -3.33 10.86
C LEU A 146 4.97 -3.41 12.28
N LYS A 147 5.76 -3.91 13.21
CA LYS A 147 5.49 -3.71 14.64
C LYS A 147 6.07 -2.37 15.08
N PHE A 148 5.31 -1.62 15.86
CA PHE A 148 5.74 -0.34 16.38
C PHE A 148 5.25 -0.13 17.81
N ASP A 149 6.10 0.55 18.58
CA ASP A 149 5.80 0.99 19.95
C ASP A 149 5.65 2.53 20.03
N ASP A 150 5.97 3.24 18.95
CA ASP A 150 5.98 4.69 18.82
C ASP A 150 5.44 5.07 17.43
N PRO A 151 4.48 6.00 17.28
CA PRO A 151 4.00 6.47 15.97
C PRO A 151 5.11 6.96 15.02
N LEU A 152 6.27 7.40 15.55
CA LEU A 152 7.44 7.73 14.74
C LEU A 152 8.00 6.54 13.97
N ASP A 153 7.86 5.32 14.49
CA ASP A 153 8.25 4.12 13.76
C ASP A 153 7.44 3.98 12.47
N VAL A 154 6.13 4.25 12.53
CA VAL A 154 5.27 4.24 11.34
C VAL A 154 5.73 5.27 10.34
N ARG A 155 5.92 6.53 10.78
CA ARG A 155 6.41 7.62 9.92
C ARG A 155 7.73 7.28 9.22
N ASN A 156 8.66 6.64 9.93
CA ASN A 156 10.00 6.39 9.41
C ASN A 156 10.13 5.08 8.61
N LYS A 157 9.39 4.04 8.98
CA LYS A 157 9.55 2.69 8.44
C LYS A 157 8.49 2.33 7.39
N LEU A 158 7.29 2.92 7.44
CA LEU A 158 6.23 2.63 6.47
C LEU A 158 6.67 2.90 5.02
N PRO A 159 7.32 4.03 4.68
CA PRO A 159 7.80 4.25 3.32
C PRO A 159 8.78 3.18 2.86
N LEU A 160 9.70 2.74 3.74
CA LEU A 160 10.69 1.71 3.42
C LEU A 160 10.02 0.37 3.11
N ILE A 161 9.02 -0.01 3.90
CA ILE A 161 8.26 -1.23 3.68
C ILE A 161 7.43 -1.14 2.39
N LEU A 162 6.87 0.04 2.10
CA LEU A 162 6.14 0.27 0.86
C LEU A 162 7.04 0.16 -0.37
N GLU A 163 8.27 0.68 -0.33
CA GLU A 163 9.26 0.46 -1.41
C GLU A 163 9.49 -1.03 -1.66
N GLU A 164 9.57 -1.84 -0.60
CA GLU A 164 9.74 -3.29 -0.73
C GLU A 164 8.51 -3.99 -1.33
N VAL A 165 7.31 -3.75 -0.79
CA VAL A 165 6.11 -4.46 -1.29
C VAL A 165 5.70 -4.01 -2.70
N CYS A 166 5.93 -2.74 -3.04
CA CYS A 166 5.63 -2.19 -4.36
C CYS A 166 6.51 -2.76 -5.48
N THR A 167 7.59 -3.48 -5.16
CA THR A 167 8.35 -4.27 -6.15
C THR A 167 7.50 -5.32 -6.88
N LEU A 168 6.28 -5.59 -6.37
CA LEU A 168 5.29 -6.41 -7.05
C LEU A 168 4.88 -5.86 -8.43
N PHE A 169 4.71 -4.54 -8.54
CA PHE A 169 4.15 -3.86 -9.72
C PHE A 169 5.21 -3.64 -10.80
#